data_AF-A0A932N0R9-F1
#
_entry.id   AF-A0A932N0R9-F1
#
_cell.length_a   1.000
_cell.length_b   1.000
_cell.length_c   1.000
_cell.angle_alpha   90.00
_cell.angle_beta   90.00
_cell.angle_gamma   90.00
#
_symmetry.space_group_name_H-M   'P 1'
#
loop_
_entity.id
_entity.type
_entity.pdbx_description
1 polymer ?
#
loop_
_entity_poly.entity_id
_entity_poly.type
_entity_poly.pdbx_seq_one_letter_code
_entity_poly.pdbx_strand_id
1 'polypeptide(L)'
;PWSAKPSMKISFQRHDTPGDHAFRGVKRLSLHNLAYDPSVIREWISYEIMRRMGQAAPRIGWAVVRVNGTNKGLYAVVETYDDVFLADWFPSTVALYEGESDFNSGGLSAFETDIGANMEPLTALAARVDALGMTIGGGFGGPVTPGQQVAAVPTIPEIDWRQLATMFALEDLLAHSDGMRSACHNYFMHVDRGGHWSFLPWSVDLALLPGYGPPGPLSSGNQLARLCDADVQCRAWFERARDAAAQFVLRTDLGAPATAIAARAQAYAVPTDEPWSGGGFIGDGLPPFDLALAAGAVVDLVNERARAIRCATGVAQGQPLPENDEGCTLFAGGEGGSGPK
;
A
#
# COMPACT_ATOMS: atom_id res chain seq x y z
N PRO A 1 -13.63 -3.32 23.88
CA PRO A 1 -13.25 -3.84 22.54
C PRO A 1 -14.38 -4.56 21.80
N TRP A 2 -15.08 -5.51 22.43
CA TRP A 2 -16.07 -6.37 21.76
C TRP A 2 -17.45 -5.74 21.52
N SER A 3 -17.73 -4.58 22.11
CA SER A 3 -18.90 -3.74 21.84
C SER A 3 -18.72 -2.82 20.62
N ALA A 4 -17.68 -3.08 19.81
CA ALA A 4 -17.39 -2.37 18.56
C ALA A 4 -17.13 -3.39 17.45
N LYS A 5 -16.62 -2.92 16.30
CA LYS A 5 -16.17 -3.75 15.17
C LYS A 5 -14.63 -3.67 15.03
N PRO A 6 -13.86 -4.33 15.92
CA PRO A 6 -12.39 -4.30 15.84
C PRO A 6 -11.91 -5.11 14.63
N SER A 7 -10.78 -4.72 14.04
CA SER A 7 -9.98 -5.65 13.22
C SER A 7 -9.46 -6.79 14.10
N MET A 8 -9.29 -7.98 13.53
CA MET A 8 -8.92 -9.19 14.29
C MET A 8 -7.88 -10.01 13.52
N LYS A 9 -6.91 -10.56 14.22
CA LYS A 9 -6.02 -11.62 13.69
C LYS A 9 -6.45 -12.94 14.29
N ILE A 10 -6.80 -13.91 13.44
CA ILE A 10 -7.16 -15.27 13.89
C ILE A 10 -5.96 -16.17 13.63
N SER A 11 -5.46 -16.83 14.66
CA SER A 11 -4.47 -17.89 14.53
C SER A 11 -5.17 -19.25 14.62
N PHE A 12 -4.97 -20.10 13.60
CA PHE A 12 -5.39 -21.50 13.65
C PHE A 12 -4.38 -22.38 14.36
N GLN A 13 -3.14 -21.90 14.50
CA GLN A 13 -2.11 -22.54 15.28
C GLN A 13 -2.56 -22.61 16.74
N ARG A 14 -2.68 -23.84 17.25
CA ARG A 14 -3.09 -24.11 18.62
C ARG A 14 -1.87 -24.27 19.51
N HIS A 15 -1.82 -23.49 20.58
CA HIS A 15 -0.74 -23.59 21.56
C HIS A 15 -0.79 -24.90 22.39
N ASP A 16 -1.95 -25.56 22.46
CA ASP A 16 -2.18 -26.74 23.31
C ASP A 16 -2.00 -28.08 22.59
N THR A 17 -1.79 -28.06 21.26
CA THR A 17 -1.68 -29.28 20.46
C THR A 17 -0.51 -29.16 19.48
N PRO A 18 0.53 -30.00 19.60
CA PRO A 18 1.62 -30.04 18.64
C PRO A 18 1.11 -30.36 17.23
N GLY A 19 1.62 -29.66 16.22
CA GLY A 19 1.31 -29.91 14.80
C GLY A 19 1.00 -28.63 14.03
N ASP A 20 1.08 -28.70 12.70
CA ASP A 20 0.68 -27.60 11.82
C ASP A 20 -0.83 -27.60 11.64
N HIS A 21 -1.50 -26.70 12.36
CA HIS A 21 -2.93 -26.49 12.21
C HIS A 21 -3.16 -25.43 11.13
N ALA A 22 -3.43 -25.89 9.91
CA ALA A 22 -3.79 -25.03 8.79
C ALA A 22 -5.28 -25.16 8.48
N PHE A 23 -5.94 -24.02 8.30
CA PHE A 23 -7.29 -23.96 7.73
C PHE A 23 -7.16 -23.66 6.25
N ARG A 24 -7.54 -24.61 5.38
CA ARG A 24 -7.49 -24.40 3.91
C ARG A 24 -6.10 -23.96 3.39
N GLY A 25 -5.03 -24.39 4.06
CA GLY A 25 -3.64 -24.05 3.69
C GLY A 25 -3.09 -22.79 4.36
N VAL A 26 -3.87 -22.04 5.13
CA VAL A 26 -3.38 -20.85 5.87
C VAL A 26 -3.27 -21.11 7.37
N LYS A 27 -2.27 -20.50 8.02
CA LYS A 27 -2.06 -20.58 9.47
C LYS A 27 -2.78 -19.48 10.23
N ARG A 28 -2.99 -18.33 9.58
CA ARG A 28 -3.65 -17.16 10.16
C ARG A 28 -4.56 -16.47 9.13
N LEU A 29 -5.50 -15.68 9.63
CA LEU A 29 -6.29 -14.73 8.84
C LEU A 29 -6.21 -13.36 9.49
N SER A 30 -5.96 -12.32 8.70
CA SER A 30 -6.14 -10.93 9.09
C SER A 30 -7.53 -10.47 8.66
N LEU A 31 -8.37 -10.08 9.62
CA LEU A 31 -9.72 -9.61 9.39
C LEU A 31 -9.75 -8.09 9.55
N HIS A 32 -9.76 -7.38 8.42
CA HIS A 32 -9.86 -5.91 8.39
C HIS A 32 -11.32 -5.50 8.49
N ASN A 33 -11.61 -4.56 9.40
CA ASN A 33 -12.97 -4.15 9.74
C ASN A 33 -13.62 -3.20 8.72
N LEU A 34 -12.89 -2.80 7.67
CA LEU A 34 -13.35 -1.88 6.62
C LEU A 34 -13.77 -0.51 7.20
N ALA A 35 -13.08 -0.02 8.22
CA ALA A 35 -13.40 1.26 8.86
C ALA A 35 -13.22 2.45 7.91
N TYR A 36 -12.24 2.37 6.99
CA TYR A 36 -11.93 3.45 6.04
C TYR A 36 -12.31 3.13 4.59
N ASP A 37 -12.87 1.94 4.34
CA ASP A 37 -13.27 1.52 2.99
C ASP A 37 -14.78 1.19 2.90
N PRO A 38 -15.65 2.20 2.79
CA PRO A 38 -17.08 1.98 2.51
C PRO A 38 -17.37 1.25 1.19
N SER A 39 -16.42 1.22 0.25
CA SER A 39 -16.60 0.57 -1.05
C SER A 39 -16.35 -0.93 -1.01
N VAL A 40 -15.69 -1.43 0.05
CA VAL A 40 -15.19 -2.79 0.26
C VAL A 40 -14.16 -3.30 -0.77
N ILE A 41 -13.76 -2.48 -1.73
CA ILE A 41 -12.94 -2.89 -2.88
C ILE A 41 -11.61 -2.12 -3.03
N ARG A 42 -11.34 -1.07 -2.22
CA ARG A 42 -10.08 -0.29 -2.33
C ARG A 42 -8.87 -1.16 -2.07
N GLU A 43 -8.90 -1.96 -1.00
CA GLU A 43 -7.83 -2.91 -0.70
C GLU A 43 -7.67 -3.96 -1.80
N TRP A 44 -8.79 -4.47 -2.35
CA TRP A 44 -8.75 -5.46 -3.42
C TRP A 44 -8.13 -4.92 -4.72
N ILE A 45 -8.58 -3.77 -5.21
CA ILE A 45 -8.01 -3.16 -6.41
C ILE A 45 -6.52 -2.87 -6.21
N SER A 46 -6.17 -2.26 -5.07
CA SER A 46 -4.80 -1.89 -4.75
C SER A 46 -3.88 -3.11 -4.74
N TYR A 47 -4.25 -4.16 -4.00
CA TYR A 47 -3.43 -5.38 -3.95
C TYR A 47 -3.43 -6.16 -5.27
N GLU A 48 -4.52 -6.15 -6.07
CA GLU A 48 -4.52 -6.78 -7.39
C GLU A 48 -3.55 -6.08 -8.34
N ILE A 49 -3.56 -4.74 -8.40
CA ILE A 49 -2.60 -3.97 -9.20
C ILE A 49 -1.17 -4.25 -8.71
N MET A 50 -0.94 -4.20 -7.39
CA MET A 50 0.38 -4.43 -6.80
C MET A 50 0.93 -5.83 -7.16
N ARG A 51 0.14 -6.90 -7.01
CA ARG A 51 0.53 -8.26 -7.43
C ARG A 51 0.86 -8.34 -8.91
N ARG A 52 0.02 -7.74 -9.77
CA ARG A 52 0.20 -7.75 -11.23
C ARG A 52 1.45 -6.99 -11.67
N MET A 53 1.89 -6.04 -10.84
CA MET A 53 3.12 -5.28 -11.02
C MET A 53 4.32 -5.90 -10.28
N GLY A 54 4.19 -7.14 -9.81
CA GLY A 54 5.29 -7.94 -9.25
C GLY A 54 5.59 -7.67 -7.77
N GLN A 55 4.72 -6.97 -7.05
CA GLN A 55 4.85 -6.83 -5.60
C GLN A 55 4.25 -8.04 -4.90
N ALA A 56 4.96 -8.54 -3.89
CA ALA A 56 4.44 -9.57 -2.99
C ALA A 56 3.38 -8.96 -2.08
N ALA A 57 2.14 -8.87 -2.59
CA ALA A 57 1.01 -8.24 -1.94
C ALA A 57 -0.10 -9.26 -1.58
N PRO A 58 -0.82 -9.07 -0.47
CA PRO A 58 -1.71 -10.08 0.09
C PRO A 58 -2.95 -10.31 -0.75
N ARG A 59 -3.39 -11.57 -0.90
CA ARG A 59 -4.73 -11.86 -1.43
C ARG A 59 -5.80 -11.38 -0.46
N ILE A 60 -6.96 -11.04 -0.98
CA ILE A 60 -8.11 -10.59 -0.19
C ILE A 60 -9.38 -11.32 -0.59
N GLY A 61 -10.17 -11.68 0.42
CA GLY A 61 -11.54 -12.15 0.31
C GLY A 61 -12.44 -11.42 1.30
N TRP A 62 -13.65 -11.94 1.52
CA TRP A 62 -14.60 -11.36 2.47
C TRP A 62 -15.30 -12.43 3.29
N ALA A 63 -15.64 -12.09 4.53
CA ALA A 63 -16.39 -12.97 5.42
C ALA A 63 -17.38 -12.18 6.27
N VAL A 64 -18.53 -12.79 6.57
CA VAL A 64 -19.41 -12.31 7.64
C VAL A 64 -18.97 -12.94 8.94
N VAL A 65 -18.64 -12.11 9.92
CA VAL A 65 -18.11 -12.58 11.21
C VAL A 65 -19.20 -12.52 12.27
N ARG A 66 -19.33 -13.62 13.03
CA ARG A 66 -20.14 -13.68 14.25
C ARG A 66 -19.26 -14.12 15.41
N VAL A 67 -19.38 -13.43 16.54
CA VAL A 67 -18.66 -13.77 17.78
C VAL A 67 -19.69 -14.05 18.86
N ASN A 68 -19.74 -15.28 19.37
CA ASN A 68 -20.71 -15.74 20.37
C ASN A 68 -22.18 -15.43 20.01
N GLY A 69 -22.52 -15.55 18.72
CA GLY A 69 -23.86 -15.28 18.19
C GLY A 69 -24.10 -13.82 17.79
N THR A 70 -23.29 -12.86 18.25
CA THR A 70 -23.41 -11.44 17.86
C THR A 70 -22.85 -11.21 16.46
N ASN A 71 -23.62 -10.53 15.60
CA ASN A 71 -23.18 -10.21 14.25
C ASN A 71 -22.20 -9.03 14.26
N LYS A 72 -20.97 -9.27 13.78
CA LYS A 72 -19.94 -8.23 13.59
C LYS A 72 -19.90 -7.69 12.16
N GLY A 73 -20.69 -8.26 11.26
CA GLY A 73 -20.85 -7.81 9.88
C GLY A 73 -19.76 -8.30 8.94
N LEU A 74 -19.64 -7.63 7.80
CA LEU A 74 -18.68 -7.94 6.75
C LEU A 74 -17.26 -7.49 7.13
N TYR A 75 -16.28 -8.35 6.92
CA TYR A 75 -14.85 -8.08 7.06
C TYR A 75 -14.14 -8.39 5.75
N ALA A 76 -13.09 -7.64 5.45
CA ALA A 76 -12.07 -8.08 4.50
C ALA A 76 -11.21 -9.16 5.17
N VAL A 77 -11.00 -10.26 4.47
CA VAL A 77 -10.12 -11.36 4.88
C VAL A 77 -8.83 -11.19 4.08
N VAL A 78 -7.83 -10.56 4.70
CA VAL A 78 -6.53 -10.28 4.11
C VAL A 78 -5.57 -11.40 4.49
N GLU A 79 -4.87 -11.91 3.49
CA GLU A 79 -3.82 -12.90 3.67
C GLU A 79 -2.73 -12.34 4.60
N THR A 80 -2.35 -13.10 5.62
CA THR A 80 -1.33 -12.66 6.57
C THR A 80 0.05 -12.91 5.98
N TYR A 81 0.97 -11.94 6.12
CA TYR A 81 2.39 -12.22 5.92
C TYR A 81 2.90 -13.16 7.00
N ASP A 82 3.07 -14.42 6.61
CA ASP A 82 3.69 -15.45 7.42
C ASP A 82 4.60 -16.33 6.54
N ASP A 83 5.11 -17.41 7.12
CA ASP A 83 5.98 -18.34 6.40
C ASP A 83 5.29 -19.05 5.23
N VAL A 84 3.96 -19.16 5.24
CA VAL A 84 3.19 -19.72 4.12
C VAL A 84 3.15 -18.72 2.97
N PHE A 85 2.75 -17.47 3.23
CA PHE A 85 2.74 -16.43 2.19
C PHE A 85 4.13 -16.27 1.57
N LEU A 86 5.16 -16.13 2.41
CA LEU A 86 6.50 -15.82 1.93
C LEU A 86 7.11 -16.97 1.10
N ALA A 87 6.73 -18.21 1.36
CA ALA A 87 7.18 -19.36 0.57
C ALA A 87 6.64 -19.36 -0.87
N ASP A 88 5.50 -18.71 -1.12
CA ASP A 88 4.94 -18.56 -2.47
C ASP A 88 5.65 -17.46 -3.28
N TRP A 89 6.29 -16.51 -2.61
CA TRP A 89 6.91 -15.33 -3.24
C TRP A 89 8.44 -15.35 -3.25
N PHE A 90 9.06 -15.98 -2.26
CA PHE A 90 10.50 -15.91 -2.05
C PHE A 90 11.11 -17.31 -1.89
N PRO A 91 12.34 -17.52 -2.40
CA PRO A 91 13.03 -18.81 -2.26
C PRO A 91 13.39 -19.13 -0.81
N SER A 92 13.47 -18.11 0.05
CA SER A 92 13.77 -18.26 1.47
C SER A 92 13.42 -17.00 2.26
N THR A 93 13.26 -17.18 3.58
CA THR A 93 13.09 -16.10 4.55
C THR A 93 14.05 -16.31 5.71
N VAL A 94 14.76 -15.25 6.08
CA VAL A 94 15.52 -15.13 7.32
C VAL A 94 14.72 -14.33 8.34
N ALA A 95 14.18 -13.17 7.92
CA ALA A 95 13.38 -12.34 8.78
C ALA A 95 12.32 -11.54 8.00
N LEU A 96 11.30 -11.09 8.73
CA LEU A 96 10.23 -10.22 8.29
C LEU A 96 9.98 -9.21 9.42
N TYR A 97 9.96 -7.93 9.08
CA TYR A 97 9.75 -6.82 10.01
C TYR A 97 8.58 -5.96 9.57
N GLU A 98 7.67 -5.62 10.49
CA GLU A 98 6.61 -4.62 10.26
C GLU A 98 7.16 -3.23 10.60
N GLY A 99 6.92 -2.24 9.74
CA GLY A 99 7.45 -0.87 9.88
C GLY A 99 6.39 0.18 10.16
N GLU A 100 6.55 0.91 11.26
CA GLU A 100 5.68 2.01 11.70
C GLU A 100 6.41 3.37 11.77
N SER A 101 7.60 3.45 11.14
CA SER A 101 8.35 4.69 11.02
C SER A 101 9.26 4.69 9.79
N ASP A 102 9.95 5.82 9.60
CA ASP A 102 10.95 5.94 8.54
C ASP A 102 12.11 4.97 8.81
N PHE A 103 12.63 4.37 7.74
CA PHE A 103 13.69 3.36 7.85
C PHE A 103 15.05 4.04 8.03
N ASN A 104 15.40 4.27 9.29
CA ASN A 104 16.67 4.83 9.74
C ASN A 104 16.95 4.39 11.19
N SER A 105 18.18 4.55 11.67
CA SER A 105 18.55 4.09 13.01
C SER A 105 17.71 4.70 14.13
N GLY A 106 17.18 5.92 13.94
CA GLY A 106 16.28 6.58 14.89
C GLY A 106 14.83 6.06 14.88
N GLY A 107 14.38 5.48 13.76
CA GLY A 107 13.02 4.94 13.58
C GLY A 107 12.86 3.48 14.00
N LEU A 108 13.94 2.74 14.21
CA LEU A 108 13.92 1.28 14.47
C LEU A 108 13.10 0.85 15.69
N SER A 109 12.87 1.73 16.67
CA SER A 109 12.04 1.42 17.83
C SER A 109 10.56 1.21 17.48
N ALA A 110 10.13 1.66 16.31
CA ALA A 110 8.78 1.51 15.78
C ALA A 110 8.67 0.34 14.79
N PHE A 111 9.67 -0.55 14.75
CA PHE A 111 9.61 -1.77 13.94
C PHE A 111 9.41 -2.98 14.84
N GLU A 112 8.60 -3.92 14.38
CA GLU A 112 8.36 -5.20 15.07
C GLU A 112 8.93 -6.36 14.26
N THR A 113 9.39 -7.42 14.95
CA THR A 113 9.86 -8.66 14.30
C THR A 113 8.69 -9.65 14.22
N ASP A 114 8.19 -9.92 13.02
CA ASP A 114 7.19 -10.97 12.78
C ASP A 114 7.81 -12.34 12.56
N ILE A 115 8.93 -12.38 11.83
CA ILE A 115 9.71 -13.59 11.57
C ILE A 115 11.17 -13.24 11.77
N GLY A 116 11.92 -14.15 12.39
CA GLY A 116 13.35 -13.98 12.65
C GLY A 116 13.66 -13.99 14.14
N ALA A 117 14.94 -14.04 14.47
CA ALA A 117 15.39 -14.16 15.85
C ALA A 117 15.48 -12.83 16.58
N ASN A 118 15.79 -11.74 15.87
CA ASN A 118 16.04 -10.42 16.43
C ASN A 118 16.13 -9.34 15.32
N MET A 119 16.32 -8.09 15.75
CA MET A 119 16.43 -6.89 14.92
C MET A 119 17.85 -6.64 14.35
N GLU A 120 18.82 -7.54 14.54
CA GLU A 120 20.21 -7.30 14.14
C GLU A 120 20.38 -7.06 12.63
N PRO A 121 19.77 -7.87 11.73
CA PRO A 121 19.86 -7.62 10.29
C PRO A 121 19.30 -6.26 9.89
N LEU A 122 18.16 -5.88 10.46
CA LEU A 122 17.50 -4.61 10.18
C LEU A 122 18.36 -3.42 10.67
N THR A 123 18.94 -3.57 11.86
CA THR A 123 19.83 -2.56 12.46
C THR A 123 21.09 -2.35 11.64
N ALA A 124 21.70 -3.42 11.15
CA ALA A 124 22.88 -3.37 10.30
C ALA A 124 22.61 -2.67 8.96
N LEU A 125 21.46 -2.96 8.33
CA LEU A 125 21.05 -2.28 7.10
C LEU A 125 20.77 -0.78 7.35
N ALA A 126 20.04 -0.44 8.42
CA ALA A 126 19.72 0.95 8.76
C ALA A 126 20.97 1.81 8.98
N ALA A 127 21.98 1.28 9.68
CA ALA A 127 23.25 1.99 9.87
C ALA A 127 23.97 2.32 8.55
N ARG A 128 23.89 1.42 7.56
CA ARG A 128 24.45 1.66 6.22
C ARG A 128 23.64 2.66 5.40
N VAL A 129 22.32 2.61 5.52
CA VAL A 129 21.40 3.59 4.92
C VAL A 129 21.63 4.99 5.50
N ASP A 130 21.87 5.11 6.81
CA ASP A 130 22.19 6.39 7.47
C ASP A 130 23.54 6.97 7.06
N ALA A 131 24.53 6.12 6.80
CA ALA A 131 25.84 6.54 6.31
C ALA A 131 25.78 7.26 4.94
N LEU A 132 24.66 7.13 4.21
CA LEU A 132 24.41 7.88 2.96
C LEU A 132 23.83 9.29 3.18
N GLY A 133 23.47 9.65 4.42
CA GLY A 133 23.22 11.05 4.81
C GLY A 133 21.90 11.68 4.36
N MET A 134 20.84 10.89 4.10
CA MET A 134 19.54 11.36 3.57
C MET A 134 18.37 11.26 4.58
N THR A 135 18.64 11.52 5.87
CA THR A 135 17.65 11.38 6.96
C THR A 135 16.57 12.48 6.96
N ILE A 136 15.41 12.22 7.59
CA ILE A 136 14.40 13.26 7.85
C ILE A 136 14.92 14.13 9.00
N GLY A 137 15.33 15.35 8.69
CA GLY A 137 15.52 16.38 9.72
C GLY A 137 14.15 16.85 10.25
N GLY A 138 13.71 16.29 11.37
CA GLY A 138 12.58 16.81 12.17
C GLY A 138 11.19 16.69 11.51
N GLY A 139 10.60 15.49 11.56
CA GLY A 139 9.20 15.26 11.21
C GLY A 139 8.84 15.40 9.72
N PHE A 140 7.62 14.98 9.37
CA PHE A 140 7.09 15.09 8.01
C PHE A 140 7.25 16.51 7.46
N GLY A 141 7.90 16.63 6.29
CA GLY A 141 8.01 17.92 5.58
C GLY A 141 9.22 18.79 5.96
N GLY A 142 10.23 18.26 6.64
CA GLY A 142 11.51 18.97 6.84
C GLY A 142 12.16 19.38 5.51
N PRO A 143 12.87 20.53 5.46
CA PRO A 143 13.45 21.04 4.22
C PRO A 143 14.46 20.06 3.63
N VAL A 144 14.23 19.67 2.37
CA VAL A 144 15.16 18.92 1.56
C VAL A 144 16.22 19.90 1.06
N THR A 145 17.48 19.67 1.42
CA THR A 145 18.58 20.33 0.73
C THR A 145 18.69 19.65 -0.64
N PRO A 146 18.75 20.37 -1.79
CA PRO A 146 18.96 19.74 -3.09
C PRO A 146 20.13 18.75 -3.00
N GLY A 147 19.80 17.45 -3.06
CA GLY A 147 20.68 16.39 -2.63
C GLY A 147 21.90 16.28 -3.55
N GLN A 148 23.07 16.10 -2.94
CA GLN A 148 24.20 15.52 -3.67
C GLN A 148 23.75 14.23 -4.34
N GLN A 149 24.16 13.99 -5.58
CA GLN A 149 23.95 12.68 -6.19
C GLN A 149 24.58 11.61 -5.31
N VAL A 150 23.81 10.57 -5.00
CA VAL A 150 24.28 9.41 -4.26
C VAL A 150 24.32 8.21 -5.20
N ALA A 151 25.25 7.29 -4.96
CA ALA A 151 25.32 6.02 -5.65
C ALA A 151 24.69 4.93 -4.77
N ALA A 152 23.44 5.12 -4.34
CA ALA A 152 22.78 4.26 -3.36
C ALA A 152 22.63 2.83 -3.88
N VAL A 153 22.23 2.65 -5.14
CA VAL A 153 22.05 1.33 -5.76
C VAL A 153 23.33 0.48 -5.71
N PRO A 154 24.49 0.96 -6.19
CA PRO A 154 25.72 0.18 -6.08
C PRO A 154 26.31 0.12 -4.66
N THR A 155 25.95 1.04 -3.75
CA THR A 155 26.48 1.06 -2.37
C THR A 155 25.68 0.17 -1.40
N ILE A 156 24.40 -0.05 -1.68
CA ILE A 156 23.49 -0.91 -0.92
C ILE A 156 22.85 -1.90 -1.90
N PRO A 157 23.65 -2.80 -2.51
CA PRO A 157 23.18 -3.73 -3.53
C PRO A 157 22.24 -4.81 -2.99
N GLU A 158 22.17 -4.98 -1.68
CA GLU A 158 21.29 -5.95 -1.06
C GLU A 158 19.81 -5.54 -1.09
N ILE A 159 19.49 -4.25 -1.22
CA ILE A 159 18.12 -3.78 -1.45
C ILE A 159 17.77 -4.03 -2.91
N ASP A 160 16.63 -4.70 -3.17
CA ASP A 160 16.05 -4.71 -4.51
C ASP A 160 15.43 -3.34 -4.81
N TRP A 161 16.28 -2.40 -5.22
CA TRP A 161 15.89 -1.03 -5.54
C TRP A 161 14.91 -0.94 -6.69
N ARG A 162 14.87 -1.92 -7.60
CA ARG A 162 13.89 -1.94 -8.68
C ARG A 162 12.51 -2.30 -8.14
N GLN A 163 12.44 -3.30 -7.26
CA GLN A 163 11.22 -3.71 -6.58
C GLN A 163 10.69 -2.57 -5.69
N LEU A 164 11.56 -1.92 -4.92
CA LEU A 164 11.22 -0.78 -4.08
C LEU A 164 10.75 0.44 -4.91
N ALA A 165 11.44 0.79 -5.99
CA ALA A 165 11.01 1.86 -6.89
C ALA A 165 9.64 1.58 -7.51
N THR A 166 9.33 0.31 -7.76
CA THR A 166 8.00 -0.11 -8.24
C THR A 166 6.94 0.06 -7.15
N MET A 167 7.24 -0.27 -5.90
CA MET A 167 6.34 -0.02 -4.76
C MET A 167 6.05 1.48 -4.60
N PHE A 168 7.06 2.35 -4.66
CA PHE A 168 6.88 3.80 -4.62
C PHE A 168 6.03 4.34 -5.77
N ALA A 169 6.17 3.78 -6.97
CA ALA A 169 5.34 4.14 -8.13
C ALA A 169 3.87 3.71 -7.96
N LEU A 170 3.65 2.58 -7.29
CA LEU A 170 2.30 2.09 -6.99
C LEU A 170 1.62 2.92 -5.91
N GLU A 171 2.34 3.34 -4.86
CA GLU A 171 1.81 4.29 -3.87
C GLU A 171 1.46 5.65 -4.49
N ASP A 172 2.21 6.11 -5.50
CA ASP A 172 1.89 7.31 -6.28
C ASP A 172 0.59 7.15 -7.09
N LEU A 173 0.47 6.06 -7.85
CA LEU A 173 -0.73 5.74 -8.64
C LEU A 173 -1.97 5.59 -7.76
N LEU A 174 -1.83 4.86 -6.65
CA LEU A 174 -2.94 4.50 -5.76
C LEU A 174 -3.24 5.59 -4.72
N ALA A 175 -2.48 6.68 -4.69
CA ALA A 175 -2.66 7.74 -3.72
C ALA A 175 -2.58 7.27 -2.26
N HIS A 176 -1.72 6.28 -1.98
CA HIS A 176 -1.66 5.72 -0.64
C HIS A 176 -0.91 6.68 0.29
N SER A 177 -1.66 7.54 0.97
CA SER A 177 -1.11 8.61 1.82
C SER A 177 -0.59 8.13 3.17
N ASP A 178 -1.01 6.95 3.61
CA ASP A 178 -0.52 6.30 4.84
C ASP A 178 0.50 5.19 4.57
N GLY A 179 1.10 5.17 3.37
CA GLY A 179 2.03 4.12 2.95
C GLY A 179 3.48 4.37 3.37
N MET A 180 4.36 3.49 2.89
CA MET A 180 5.78 3.48 3.21
C MET A 180 6.45 4.80 2.85
N ARG A 181 6.12 5.36 1.67
CA ARG A 181 6.77 6.57 1.16
C ARG A 181 6.31 7.82 1.88
N SER A 182 5.02 7.93 2.22
CA SER A 182 4.41 9.17 2.71
C SER A 182 4.42 9.26 4.24
N ALA A 183 3.70 8.34 4.91
CA ALA A 183 3.55 8.32 6.36
C ALA A 183 4.56 7.41 7.05
N CYS A 184 5.39 6.71 6.27
CA CYS A 184 6.37 5.75 6.77
C CYS A 184 5.70 4.64 7.59
N HIS A 185 4.55 4.17 7.11
CA HIS A 185 3.68 3.21 7.79
C HIS A 185 3.17 2.17 6.79
N ASN A 186 2.47 1.13 7.26
CA ASN A 186 1.79 0.14 6.42
C ASN A 186 2.71 -0.60 5.42
N TYR A 187 3.87 -1.06 5.87
CA TYR A 187 4.77 -1.89 5.07
C TYR A 187 5.56 -2.89 5.90
N PHE A 188 6.05 -3.92 5.21
CA PHE A 188 6.97 -4.89 5.77
C PHE A 188 8.30 -4.90 5.03
N MET A 189 9.36 -5.27 5.74
CA MET A 189 10.69 -5.53 5.19
C MET A 189 11.03 -7.00 5.36
N HIS A 190 11.28 -7.68 4.24
CA HIS A 190 11.68 -9.09 4.19
C HIS A 190 13.17 -9.18 3.84
N VAL A 191 13.88 -10.14 4.45
CA VAL A 191 15.23 -10.50 4.07
C VAL A 191 15.37 -12.01 3.88
N ASP A 192 15.99 -12.40 2.77
CA ASP A 192 16.23 -13.81 2.41
C ASP A 192 17.60 -14.34 2.90
N ARG A 193 17.91 -15.63 2.65
CA ARG A 193 19.20 -16.22 3.05
C ARG A 193 20.40 -15.70 2.24
N GLY A 194 20.16 -15.09 1.08
CA GLY A 194 21.18 -14.39 0.31
C GLY A 194 21.49 -13.00 0.86
N GLY A 195 20.70 -12.52 1.82
CA GLY A 195 20.78 -11.17 2.38
C GLY A 195 20.04 -10.13 1.53
N HIS A 196 19.23 -10.54 0.56
CA HIS A 196 18.47 -9.63 -0.30
C HIS A 196 17.22 -9.12 0.42
N TRP A 197 16.99 -7.81 0.35
CA TRP A 197 15.88 -7.12 0.99
C TRP A 197 14.77 -6.78 0.00
N SER A 198 13.54 -7.10 0.38
CA SER A 198 12.31 -6.80 -0.36
C SER A 198 11.30 -6.08 0.53
N PHE A 199 10.44 -5.26 -0.07
CA PHE A 199 9.48 -4.41 0.64
C PHE A 199 8.05 -4.78 0.28
N LEU A 200 7.21 -5.07 1.27
CA LEU A 200 5.89 -5.62 1.03
C LEU A 200 4.82 -4.60 1.48
N PRO A 201 3.83 -4.28 0.64
CA PRO A 201 2.78 -3.32 1.00
C PRO A 201 1.82 -3.94 2.02
N TRP A 202 1.34 -3.15 2.98
CA TRP A 202 0.35 -3.59 3.97
C TRP A 202 -0.75 -2.53 4.13
N SER A 203 -1.83 -2.88 4.82
CA SER A 203 -3.05 -2.05 5.07
C SER A 203 -3.29 -0.90 4.09
N VAL A 204 -3.62 -1.23 2.84
CA VAL A 204 -3.83 -0.23 1.78
C VAL A 204 -5.27 0.28 1.74
N ASP A 205 -5.97 0.26 2.89
CA ASP A 205 -7.37 0.69 3.02
C ASP A 205 -7.54 2.21 2.89
N LEU A 206 -6.46 2.97 3.15
CA LEU A 206 -6.39 4.41 2.88
C LEU A 206 -5.87 4.75 1.47
N ALA A 207 -5.72 3.77 0.57
CA ALA A 207 -5.46 4.02 -0.84
C ALA A 207 -6.76 4.35 -1.59
N LEU A 208 -6.68 5.12 -2.68
CA LEU A 208 -7.82 5.50 -3.52
C LEU A 208 -8.97 6.15 -2.71
N LEU A 209 -8.60 6.96 -1.72
CA LEU A 209 -9.55 7.79 -0.99
C LEU A 209 -9.86 9.06 -1.78
N PRO A 210 -11.15 9.39 -2.03
CA PRO A 210 -11.53 10.66 -2.63
C PRO A 210 -10.97 11.84 -1.83
N GLY A 211 -10.38 12.82 -2.53
CA GLY A 211 -9.78 14.00 -1.93
C GLY A 211 -8.35 13.82 -1.38
N TYR A 212 -7.80 12.60 -1.39
CA TYR A 212 -6.40 12.36 -1.04
C TYR A 212 -5.50 12.33 -2.29
N GLY A 213 -4.48 13.19 -2.25
CA GLY A 213 -3.46 13.33 -3.30
C GLY A 213 -2.39 12.22 -3.25
N PRO A 214 -1.54 12.10 -4.28
CA PRO A 214 -0.39 11.21 -4.21
C PRO A 214 0.60 11.70 -3.13
N PRO A 215 1.54 10.86 -2.66
CA PRO A 215 2.60 11.22 -1.70
C PRO A 215 3.52 12.41 -2.04
N GLY A 216 3.30 13.12 -3.15
CA GLY A 216 4.22 14.13 -3.67
C GLY A 216 5.43 13.51 -4.38
N PRO A 217 6.49 14.28 -4.73
CA PRO A 217 7.70 13.77 -5.38
C PRO A 217 8.52 12.81 -4.47
N LEU A 218 9.46 12.04 -5.03
CA LEU A 218 10.24 11.07 -4.23
C LEU A 218 11.07 11.77 -3.15
N SER A 219 11.55 12.98 -3.45
CA SER A 219 12.31 13.83 -2.55
C SER A 219 11.58 14.21 -1.26
N SER A 220 10.24 14.22 -1.25
CA SER A 220 9.45 14.49 -0.04
C SER A 220 9.07 13.22 0.74
N GLY A 221 9.43 12.04 0.23
CA GLY A 221 9.11 10.77 0.88
C GLY A 221 10.07 10.41 2.01
N ASN A 222 10.00 9.16 2.45
CA ASN A 222 10.87 8.55 3.45
C ASN A 222 12.36 8.53 3.02
N GLN A 223 13.26 8.08 3.90
CA GLN A 223 14.71 8.06 3.64
C GLN A 223 15.10 7.25 2.40
N LEU A 224 14.47 6.09 2.19
CA LEU A 224 14.73 5.25 1.02
C LEU A 224 14.21 5.89 -0.27
N ALA A 225 13.07 6.59 -0.24
CA ALA A 225 12.54 7.34 -1.38
C ALA A 225 13.48 8.49 -1.78
N ARG A 226 14.04 9.22 -0.80
CA ARG A 226 15.04 10.25 -1.06
C ARG A 226 16.34 9.70 -1.64
N LEU A 227 16.81 8.56 -1.15
CA LEU A 227 17.96 7.87 -1.75
C LEU A 227 17.66 7.44 -3.19
N CYS A 228 16.45 6.96 -3.47
CA CYS A 228 16.02 6.61 -4.82
C CYS A 228 15.93 7.83 -5.75
N ASP A 229 15.46 8.98 -5.25
CA ASP A 229 15.40 10.23 -6.02
C ASP A 229 16.78 10.75 -6.43
N ALA A 230 17.74 10.66 -5.50
CA ALA A 230 19.10 11.13 -5.67
C ALA A 230 19.99 10.16 -6.49
N ASP A 231 19.59 8.90 -6.63
CA ASP A 231 20.24 7.90 -7.48
C ASP A 231 19.60 7.84 -8.88
N VAL A 232 20.41 8.07 -9.92
CA VAL A 232 19.94 8.13 -11.32
C VAL A 232 19.27 6.84 -11.79
N GLN A 233 19.76 5.69 -11.35
CA GLN A 233 19.26 4.39 -11.78
C GLN A 233 17.94 4.06 -11.07
N CYS A 234 17.86 4.33 -9.77
CA CYS A 234 16.63 4.12 -9.01
C CYS A 234 15.50 5.02 -9.48
N ARG A 235 15.76 6.32 -9.64
CA ARG A 235 14.78 7.28 -10.19
C ARG A 235 14.28 6.84 -11.57
N ALA A 236 15.16 6.33 -12.43
CA ALA A 236 14.75 5.82 -13.73
C ALA A 236 13.88 4.54 -13.63
N TRP A 237 14.08 3.68 -12.64
CA TRP A 237 13.16 2.57 -12.37
C TRP A 237 11.80 3.05 -11.88
N PHE A 238 11.77 4.04 -10.97
CA PHE A 238 10.53 4.63 -10.47
C PHE A 238 9.68 5.18 -11.62
N GLU A 239 10.25 6.04 -12.48
CA GLU A 239 9.49 6.64 -13.59
C GLU A 239 8.97 5.60 -14.60
N ARG A 240 9.78 4.57 -14.90
CA ARG A 240 9.33 3.46 -15.75
C ARG A 240 8.22 2.65 -15.12
N ALA A 241 8.32 2.35 -13.83
CA ALA A 241 7.30 1.61 -13.10
C ALA A 241 6.00 2.41 -13.01
N ARG A 242 6.10 3.73 -12.81
CA ARG A 242 4.97 4.66 -12.77
C ARG A 242 4.20 4.69 -14.08
N ASP A 243 4.89 4.85 -15.22
CA ASP A 243 4.27 4.78 -16.54
C ASP A 243 3.69 3.38 -16.82
N ALA A 244 4.42 2.31 -16.48
CA ALA A 244 3.96 0.93 -16.68
C ALA A 244 2.69 0.62 -15.87
N ALA A 245 2.61 1.06 -14.62
CA ALA A 245 1.44 0.87 -13.77
C ALA A 245 0.22 1.62 -14.32
N ALA A 246 0.40 2.87 -14.77
CA ALA A 246 -0.65 3.62 -15.43
C ALA A 246 -1.13 2.93 -16.73
N GLN A 247 -0.21 2.46 -17.57
CA GLN A 247 -0.57 1.68 -18.76
C GLN A 247 -1.30 0.37 -18.41
N PHE A 248 -0.92 -0.30 -17.33
CA PHE A 248 -1.57 -1.52 -16.87
C PHE A 248 -3.02 -1.25 -16.51
N VAL A 249 -3.29 -0.23 -15.69
CA VAL A 249 -4.65 0.16 -15.30
C VAL A 249 -5.50 0.45 -16.53
N LEU A 250 -5.01 1.27 -17.46
CA LEU A 250 -5.78 1.69 -18.65
C LEU A 250 -6.04 0.55 -19.66
N ARG A 251 -5.29 -0.55 -19.58
CA ARG A 251 -5.48 -1.72 -20.46
C ARG A 251 -6.20 -2.88 -19.80
N THR A 252 -6.49 -2.77 -18.51
CA THR A 252 -7.07 -3.87 -17.72
C THR A 252 -8.49 -3.52 -17.32
N ASP A 253 -9.43 -4.43 -17.56
CA ASP A 253 -10.78 -4.29 -17.02
C ASP A 253 -10.79 -4.58 -15.52
N LEU A 254 -10.66 -3.52 -14.72
CA LEU A 254 -10.83 -3.56 -13.27
C LEU A 254 -12.30 -3.39 -12.85
N GLY A 255 -13.16 -2.91 -13.76
CA GLY A 255 -14.56 -2.58 -13.48
C GLY A 255 -15.42 -3.81 -13.27
N ALA A 256 -15.45 -4.72 -14.25
CA ALA A 256 -16.26 -5.94 -14.16
C ALA A 256 -15.99 -6.76 -12.88
N PRO A 257 -14.72 -7.07 -12.52
CA PRO A 257 -14.45 -7.81 -11.28
C PRO A 257 -14.81 -7.01 -10.01
N ALA A 258 -14.56 -5.70 -9.97
CA ALA A 258 -14.92 -4.84 -8.83
C ALA A 258 -16.45 -4.83 -8.61
N THR A 259 -17.24 -4.63 -9.66
CA THR A 259 -18.70 -4.67 -9.57
C THR A 259 -19.21 -6.05 -9.14
N ALA A 260 -18.62 -7.13 -9.64
CA ALA A 260 -19.00 -8.49 -9.26
C ALA A 260 -18.68 -8.81 -7.79
N ILE A 261 -17.61 -8.24 -7.24
CA ILE A 261 -17.27 -8.35 -5.81
C ILE A 261 -18.27 -7.54 -4.99
N ALA A 262 -18.48 -6.27 -5.34
CA ALA A 262 -19.40 -5.37 -4.67
C ALA A 262 -20.84 -5.94 -4.61
N ALA A 263 -21.34 -6.47 -5.73
CA ALA A 263 -22.67 -7.09 -5.80
C ALA A 263 -22.80 -8.31 -4.86
N ARG A 264 -21.74 -9.12 -4.72
CA ARG A 264 -21.72 -10.24 -3.78
C ARG A 264 -21.67 -9.75 -2.33
N ALA A 265 -20.86 -8.74 -2.05
CA ALA A 265 -20.74 -8.14 -0.73
C ALA A 265 -22.03 -7.42 -0.28
N GLN A 266 -22.80 -6.85 -1.21
CA GLN A 266 -24.02 -6.09 -0.94
C GLN A 266 -25.06 -6.89 -0.15
N ALA A 267 -25.19 -8.19 -0.44
CA ALA A 267 -26.10 -9.08 0.28
C ALA A 267 -25.73 -9.26 1.78
N TYR A 268 -24.50 -8.90 2.14
CA TYR A 268 -23.93 -9.05 3.49
C TYR A 268 -23.59 -7.70 4.14
N ALA A 269 -23.70 -6.60 3.41
CA ALA A 269 -23.57 -5.23 3.89
C ALA A 269 -24.84 -4.78 4.64
N VAL A 270 -25.24 -5.59 5.63
CA VAL A 270 -26.41 -5.35 6.47
C VAL A 270 -26.03 -4.46 7.65
N PRO A 271 -26.96 -3.64 8.17
CA PRO A 271 -26.80 -2.99 9.47
C PRO A 271 -26.41 -4.04 10.53
N THR A 272 -25.29 -3.81 11.20
CA THR A 272 -24.77 -4.66 12.25
C THR A 272 -25.45 -4.35 13.59
N ASP A 273 -25.45 -5.33 14.51
CA ASP A 273 -25.93 -5.12 15.89
C ASP A 273 -25.14 -4.02 16.62
N GLU A 274 -23.91 -3.77 16.15
CA GLU A 274 -23.03 -2.67 16.53
C GLU A 274 -22.77 -1.82 15.29
N PRO A 275 -23.37 -0.63 15.13
CA PRO A 275 -23.38 0.08 13.86
C PRO A 275 -21.96 0.32 13.32
N TRP A 276 -21.82 0.07 12.02
CA TRP A 276 -20.65 0.37 11.22
C TRP A 276 -20.16 1.81 11.49
N SER A 277 -18.91 1.95 11.94
CA SER A 277 -18.28 3.27 12.13
C SER A 277 -17.75 3.91 10.84
N GLY A 278 -17.76 3.18 9.71
CA GLY A 278 -17.14 3.64 8.47
C GLY A 278 -17.88 4.77 7.75
N GLY A 279 -19.04 5.19 8.25
CA GLY A 279 -19.76 6.36 7.73
C GLY A 279 -19.36 7.68 8.41
N GLY A 280 -18.52 7.62 9.44
CA GLY A 280 -18.22 8.77 10.30
C GLY A 280 -16.83 9.36 10.17
N PHE A 281 -15.85 8.63 9.63
CA PHE A 281 -14.46 9.10 9.63
C PHE A 281 -14.06 9.90 8.39
N ILE A 282 -14.68 9.63 7.24
CA ILE A 282 -14.37 10.34 6.00
C ILE A 282 -15.71 10.69 5.37
N GLY A 283 -16.04 11.98 5.32
CA GLY A 283 -17.20 12.50 4.59
C GLY A 283 -16.97 12.40 3.08
N ASP A 284 -16.73 11.20 2.57
CA ASP A 284 -16.32 10.92 1.20
C ASP A 284 -17.47 10.98 0.19
N GLY A 285 -18.70 11.26 0.66
CA GLY A 285 -19.88 11.46 -0.18
C GLY A 285 -20.34 10.21 -0.92
N LEU A 286 -19.72 9.04 -0.67
CA LEU A 286 -20.16 7.77 -1.22
C LEU A 286 -21.47 7.37 -0.51
N PRO A 287 -22.51 6.95 -1.26
CA PRO A 287 -23.76 6.53 -0.64
C PRO A 287 -23.47 5.30 0.21
N PRO A 288 -23.60 5.38 1.55
CA PRO A 288 -23.53 4.17 2.34
C PRO A 288 -24.62 3.25 1.79
N PHE A 289 -24.27 1.98 1.55
CA PHE A 289 -25.17 0.92 1.11
C PHE A 289 -25.41 0.73 -0.40
N ASP A 290 -24.83 1.52 -1.32
CA ASP A 290 -24.71 1.10 -2.74
C ASP A 290 -23.26 0.78 -3.08
N LEU A 291 -22.87 -0.47 -2.81
CA LEU A 291 -21.50 -0.93 -3.05
C LEU A 291 -21.13 -0.96 -4.53
N ALA A 292 -22.10 -1.16 -5.42
CA ALA A 292 -21.82 -1.20 -6.86
C ALA A 292 -21.44 0.19 -7.37
N LEU A 293 -22.18 1.22 -6.95
CA LEU A 293 -21.85 2.61 -7.25
C LEU A 293 -20.52 3.04 -6.61
N ALA A 294 -20.30 2.68 -5.33
CA ALA A 294 -19.04 2.97 -4.65
C ALA A 294 -17.83 2.29 -5.33
N ALA A 295 -17.98 1.04 -5.77
CA ALA A 295 -16.94 0.33 -6.51
C ALA A 295 -16.65 1.00 -7.86
N GLY A 296 -17.70 1.45 -8.58
CA GLY A 296 -17.54 2.23 -9.80
C GLY A 296 -16.72 3.50 -9.58
N ALA A 297 -17.03 4.26 -8.54
CA ALA A 297 -16.29 5.49 -8.21
C ALA A 297 -14.79 5.24 -7.91
N VAL A 298 -14.45 4.14 -7.24
CA VAL A 298 -13.04 3.77 -7.00
C VAL A 298 -12.33 3.34 -8.29
N VAL A 299 -13.03 2.62 -9.18
CA VAL A 299 -12.50 2.26 -10.51
C VAL A 299 -12.27 3.49 -11.38
N ASP A 300 -13.20 4.45 -11.35
CA ASP A 300 -13.06 5.72 -12.07
C ASP A 300 -11.87 6.52 -11.54
N LEU A 301 -11.71 6.58 -10.21
CA LEU A 301 -10.59 7.27 -9.57
C LEU A 301 -9.23 6.69 -9.98
N VAL A 302 -9.05 5.36 -9.93
CA VAL A 302 -7.75 4.76 -10.34
C VAL A 302 -7.47 4.95 -11.83
N ASN A 303 -8.51 4.93 -12.67
CA ASN A 303 -8.37 5.23 -14.10
C ASN A 303 -8.01 6.69 -14.36
N GLU A 304 -8.63 7.63 -13.64
CA GLU A 304 -8.31 9.06 -13.69
C GLU A 304 -6.86 9.31 -13.32
N ARG A 305 -6.39 8.69 -12.22
CA ARG A 305 -4.98 8.76 -11.79
C ARG A 305 -4.03 8.21 -12.86
N ALA A 306 -4.36 7.07 -13.44
CA ALA A 306 -3.56 6.48 -14.50
C ALA A 306 -3.47 7.41 -15.73
N ARG A 307 -4.59 8.02 -16.16
CA ARG A 307 -4.58 9.02 -17.24
C ARG A 307 -3.71 10.22 -16.89
N ALA A 308 -3.87 10.78 -15.69
CA ALA A 308 -3.07 11.92 -15.23
C ALA A 308 -1.55 11.63 -15.27
N ILE A 309 -1.13 10.43 -14.86
CA ILE A 309 0.27 9.99 -14.97
C ILE A 309 0.71 9.95 -16.44
N ARG A 310 -0.07 9.33 -17.34
CA ARG A 310 0.28 9.24 -18.76
C ARG A 310 0.39 10.62 -19.42
N CYS A 311 -0.48 11.57 -19.05
CA CYS A 311 -0.42 12.95 -19.51
C CYS A 311 0.90 13.61 -19.09
N ALA A 312 1.26 13.50 -17.80
CA ALA A 312 2.51 14.06 -17.27
C ALA A 312 3.75 13.44 -17.95
N THR A 313 3.76 12.12 -18.15
CA THR A 313 4.84 11.42 -18.86
C THR A 313 4.95 11.87 -20.32
N GLY A 314 3.83 12.00 -21.03
CA GLY A 314 3.80 12.47 -22.42
C GLY A 314 4.34 13.90 -22.56
N VAL A 315 3.90 14.82 -21.70
CA VAL A 315 4.41 16.21 -21.65
C VAL A 315 5.91 16.24 -21.39
N ALA A 316 6.41 15.45 -20.43
CA ALA A 316 7.84 15.36 -20.15
C ALA A 316 8.66 14.82 -21.33
N GLN A 317 8.05 14.02 -22.22
CA GLN A 317 8.64 13.50 -23.44
C GLN A 317 8.43 14.40 -24.67
N GLY A 318 7.81 15.58 -24.50
CA GLY A 318 7.52 16.51 -25.59
C GLY A 318 6.41 16.02 -26.55
N GLN A 319 5.59 15.06 -26.12
CA GLN A 319 4.43 14.61 -26.89
C GLN A 319 3.25 15.57 -26.71
N PRO A 320 2.48 15.87 -27.78
CA PRO A 320 1.25 16.64 -27.65
C PRO A 320 0.24 15.88 -26.78
N LEU A 321 -0.49 16.61 -25.94
CA LEU A 321 -1.57 16.04 -25.12
C LEU A 321 -2.65 15.46 -26.05
N PRO A 322 -3.24 14.29 -25.74
CA PRO A 322 -4.40 13.82 -26.46
C PRO A 322 -5.54 14.85 -26.33
N GLU A 323 -6.06 15.34 -27.45
CA GLU A 323 -7.24 16.23 -27.43
C GLU A 323 -8.43 15.46 -26.84
N ASN A 324 -9.08 16.06 -25.82
CA ASN A 324 -10.28 15.54 -25.13
C ASN A 324 -10.08 14.39 -24.12
N ASP A 325 -8.88 14.21 -23.58
CA ASP A 325 -8.70 13.32 -22.41
C ASP A 325 -8.96 14.09 -21.10
N GLU A 326 -10.11 13.83 -20.47
CA GLU A 326 -10.53 14.45 -19.19
C GLU A 326 -9.50 14.26 -18.06
N GLY A 327 -8.65 13.22 -18.13
CA GLY A 327 -7.57 13.00 -17.16
C GLY A 327 -6.41 13.98 -17.30
N CYS A 328 -6.20 14.57 -18.49
CA CYS A 328 -5.18 15.60 -18.71
C CYS A 328 -5.64 17.00 -18.25
N THR A 329 -6.96 17.27 -18.22
CA THR A 329 -7.51 18.58 -17.81
C THR A 329 -7.34 18.87 -16.31
N LEU A 330 -7.31 17.85 -15.46
CA LEU A 330 -7.05 18.02 -14.02
C LEU A 330 -5.61 18.45 -13.71
N PHE A 331 -4.65 18.08 -14.57
CA PHE A 331 -3.26 18.51 -14.46
C PHE A 331 -3.09 20.01 -14.77
N ALA A 332 -3.94 20.56 -15.65
CA ALA A 332 -3.89 21.97 -16.03
C ALA A 332 -4.53 22.91 -14.98
N GLY A 333 -5.33 22.38 -14.05
CA GLY A 333 -6.01 23.17 -13.00
C GLY A 333 -5.31 23.21 -11.63
N GLY A 334 -4.15 22.55 -11.50
CA GLY A 334 -3.47 22.32 -10.22
C GLY A 334 -2.45 23.38 -9.77
N GLU A 335 -2.17 24.41 -10.58
CA GLU A 335 -1.42 25.57 -10.11
C GLU A 335 -2.39 26.66 -9.63
N GLY A 336 -2.58 26.75 -8.31
CA GLY A 336 -3.12 27.95 -7.67
C GLY A 336 -4.64 27.98 -7.41
N GLY A 337 -5.15 27.06 -6.60
CA GLY A 337 -6.49 27.15 -6.01
C GLY A 337 -6.42 27.47 -4.52
N SER A 338 -6.37 28.75 -4.15
CA SER A 338 -6.65 29.21 -2.79
C SER A 338 -8.02 28.68 -2.34
N GLY A 339 -8.07 27.98 -1.20
CA GLY A 339 -9.32 27.45 -0.63
C GLY A 339 -10.36 28.55 -0.35
N PRO A 340 -11.66 28.20 -0.27
CA PRO A 340 -12.67 29.14 0.16
C PRO A 340 -12.47 29.48 1.65
N LYS A 341 -12.67 30.76 1.97
CA LYS A 341 -12.68 31.31 3.33
C LYS A 341 -13.75 30.69 4.21
#